data_AF-A0A973Q5B6-F1
#
_entry.id   AF-A0A973Q5B6-F1
#
_cell.length_a   1.000
_cell.length_b   1.000
_cell.length_c   1.000
_cell.angle_alpha   90.00
_cell.angle_beta   90.00
_cell.angle_gamma   90.00
#
_symmetry.space_group_name_H-M   'P 1'
#
loop_
_entity.id
_entity.type
_entity.pdbx_description
1 polymer ?
#
loop_
_entity_poly.entity_id
_entity_poly.type
_entity_poly.pdbx_seq_one_letter_code
_entity_poly.pdbx_strand_id
1 'polypeptide(L)'
;MPNLTTFEVALFVQLDQDPQDPAQVFVDISLYSPSDPSQWKRVQPHEDTSGCLSVPLGSMPDLMEQCLGDLQRHAQALRGEETGCRRPLELKGIEFAVSETLLETDFDQWLCKLGVDEPWKLGARFHVVVSCPEARNNIAHFHDLWWARWEWLNDPDAQDDKPATHWLDAEQLGRLSTHRDNWEQWAHHPACVAIAAEEPGPARRAALHLGMPVVVWRRTGHSEARALPELLTLESAEHVRQLPQSIRTLRRSDDDPGLVLLWDDPNHPLKNLPYSDASFV
;
A
#
# COMPACT_ATOMS: atom_id res chain seq x y z
N MET A 1 -16.10 -21.07 4.62
CA MET A 1 -15.70 -19.68 4.31
C MET A 1 -16.49 -18.74 5.24
N PRO A 2 -15.81 -17.97 6.11
CA PRO A 2 -16.52 -17.18 7.14
C PRO A 2 -17.27 -15.94 6.62
N ASN A 3 -18.38 -15.58 7.29
CA ASN A 3 -19.33 -14.53 6.91
C ASN A 3 -18.81 -13.13 7.25
N LEU A 4 -18.29 -12.39 6.26
CA LEU A 4 -18.15 -10.93 6.35
C LEU A 4 -19.54 -10.30 6.13
N THR A 5 -19.89 -9.29 6.91
CA THR A 5 -21.21 -8.63 6.81
C THR A 5 -21.24 -7.53 5.76
N THR A 6 -20.07 -7.12 5.25
CA THR A 6 -19.91 -6.06 4.26
C THR A 6 -19.59 -6.60 2.87
N PHE A 7 -19.97 -5.84 1.85
CA PHE A 7 -19.84 -6.22 0.44
C PHE A 7 -18.56 -5.72 -0.21
N GLU A 8 -17.94 -4.68 0.33
CA GLU A 8 -16.68 -4.14 -0.17
C GLU A 8 -15.56 -4.52 0.79
N VAL A 9 -14.56 -5.22 0.26
CA VAL A 9 -13.43 -5.72 1.04
C VAL A 9 -12.12 -5.29 0.42
N ALA A 10 -11.07 -5.24 1.23
CA ALA A 10 -9.70 -5.10 0.81
C ALA A 10 -8.87 -6.27 1.36
N LEU A 11 -7.80 -6.60 0.63
CA LEU A 11 -6.83 -7.61 1.04
C LEU A 11 -5.64 -6.90 1.67
N PHE A 12 -5.27 -7.31 2.87
CA PHE A 12 -4.06 -6.87 3.56
C PHE A 12 -3.05 -8.03 3.52
N VAL A 13 -1.86 -7.76 3.00
CA VAL A 13 -0.79 -8.75 2.81
C VAL A 13 0.42 -8.25 3.56
N GLN A 14 0.70 -8.84 4.72
CA GLN A 14 1.91 -8.56 5.48
C GLN A 14 3.03 -9.48 5.00
N LEU A 15 4.16 -8.89 4.64
CA LEU A 15 5.37 -9.61 4.23
C LEU A 15 6.57 -9.13 5.04
N ASP A 16 7.11 -10.02 5.85
CA ASP A 16 8.34 -9.78 6.61
C ASP A 16 9.45 -10.67 6.04
N GLN A 17 10.54 -10.06 5.57
CA GLN A 17 11.67 -10.80 5.01
C GLN A 17 12.36 -11.61 6.12
N ASP A 18 12.68 -12.88 5.84
CA ASP A 18 13.41 -13.71 6.79
C ASP A 18 14.86 -13.18 6.93
N PRO A 19 15.31 -12.80 8.13
CA PRO A 19 16.66 -12.29 8.33
C PRO A 19 17.75 -13.34 8.08
N GLN A 20 17.42 -14.63 8.12
CA GLN A 20 18.34 -15.74 7.88
C GLN A 20 18.36 -16.19 6.41
N ASP A 21 17.26 -16.01 5.68
CA ASP A 21 17.14 -16.32 4.26
C ASP A 21 16.40 -15.21 3.50
N PRO A 22 17.10 -14.24 2.89
CA PRO A 22 16.49 -13.13 2.17
C PRO A 22 15.57 -13.54 1.01
N ALA A 23 15.64 -14.80 0.55
CA ALA A 23 14.73 -15.31 -0.48
C ALA A 23 13.36 -15.71 0.09
N GLN A 24 13.24 -15.87 1.40
CA GLN A 24 12.01 -16.23 2.10
C GLN A 24 11.33 -15.00 2.70
N VAL A 25 10.01 -15.07 2.74
CA VAL A 25 9.15 -14.09 3.44
C VAL A 25 8.17 -14.84 4.32
N PHE A 26 7.96 -14.30 5.51
CA PHE A 26 6.82 -14.62 6.35
C PHE A 26 5.59 -13.89 5.84
N VAL A 27 4.47 -14.60 5.72
CA VAL A 27 3.28 -14.11 5.04
C VAL A 27 2.07 -14.19 5.97
N ASP A 28 1.36 -13.09 6.08
CA ASP A 28 0.00 -13.03 6.59
C ASP A 28 -0.91 -12.36 5.56
N ILE A 29 -1.98 -13.03 5.18
CA ILE A 29 -2.99 -12.48 4.28
C ILE A 29 -4.28 -12.42 5.05
N SER A 30 -4.83 -11.22 5.17
CA SER A 30 -6.08 -10.95 5.87
C SER A 30 -7.04 -10.16 4.98
N LEU A 31 -8.34 -10.38 5.15
CA LEU A 31 -9.39 -9.54 4.58
C LEU A 31 -9.87 -8.56 5.63
N TYR A 32 -10.16 -7.34 5.19
CA TYR A 32 -10.84 -6.36 6.02
C TYR A 32 -11.87 -5.58 5.23
N SER A 33 -12.79 -4.96 5.97
CA SER A 33 -13.78 -4.03 5.43
C SER A 33 -13.27 -2.60 5.59
N PRO A 34 -13.02 -1.83 4.52
CA PRO A 34 -12.63 -0.43 4.64
C PRO A 34 -13.66 0.43 5.38
N SER A 35 -14.94 0.07 5.29
CA SER A 35 -16.04 0.76 6.00
C SER A 35 -16.18 0.34 7.47
N ASP A 36 -15.56 -0.76 7.87
CA ASP A 36 -15.59 -1.24 9.26
C ASP A 36 -14.25 -1.92 9.59
N PRO A 37 -13.24 -1.13 10.01
CA PRO A 37 -11.91 -1.63 10.36
C PRO A 37 -11.91 -2.60 11.55
N SER A 38 -13.03 -2.85 12.22
CA SER A 38 -13.11 -3.88 13.26
C SER A 38 -13.28 -5.29 12.66
N GLN A 39 -13.77 -5.38 11.42
CA GLN A 39 -14.01 -6.65 10.72
C GLN A 39 -12.75 -7.08 9.96
N TRP A 40 -11.90 -7.84 10.65
CA TRP A 40 -10.74 -8.51 10.05
C TRP A 40 -10.92 -10.01 10.07
N LYS A 41 -10.29 -10.66 9.10
CA LYS A 41 -10.30 -12.11 9.03
C LYS A 41 -9.06 -12.62 8.32
N ARG A 42 -8.37 -13.56 8.96
CA ARG A 42 -7.17 -14.17 8.40
C ARG A 42 -7.56 -15.15 7.30
N VAL A 43 -6.91 -15.05 6.15
CA VAL A 43 -7.05 -15.96 5.01
C VAL A 43 -5.89 -16.93 4.96
N GLN A 44 -4.66 -16.42 5.08
CA GLN A 44 -3.44 -17.21 5.14
C GLN A 44 -2.50 -16.71 6.26
N PRO A 45 -1.84 -17.64 6.97
CA PRO A 45 -2.25 -19.03 7.14
C PRO A 45 -3.67 -19.10 7.74
N HIS A 46 -4.39 -20.20 7.49
CA HIS A 46 -5.76 -20.37 8.00
C HIS A 46 -5.82 -20.13 9.52
N GLU A 47 -6.91 -19.54 10.03
CA GLU A 47 -7.08 -19.16 11.45
C GLU A 47 -6.79 -20.30 12.44
N ASP A 48 -7.06 -21.54 12.04
CA ASP A 48 -6.82 -22.75 12.85
C ASP A 48 -5.32 -23.14 12.92
N THR A 49 -4.46 -22.46 12.16
CA THR A 49 -3.02 -22.73 12.09
C THR A 49 -2.30 -21.75 13.00
N SER A 50 -1.73 -22.26 14.09
CA SER A 50 -0.88 -21.46 14.99
C SER A 50 0.50 -21.11 14.40
N GLY A 51 0.80 -21.59 13.18
CA GLY A 51 2.09 -21.39 12.52
C GLY A 51 2.14 -20.12 11.68
N CYS A 52 3.37 -19.67 11.40
CA CYS A 52 3.65 -18.69 10.37
C CYS A 52 3.79 -19.38 9.00
N LEU A 53 3.26 -18.78 7.95
CA LEU A 53 3.50 -19.24 6.59
C LEU A 53 4.79 -18.59 6.09
N SER A 54 5.82 -19.40 5.85
CA SER A 54 7.06 -18.95 5.20
C SER A 54 7.10 -19.51 3.78
N VAL A 55 7.32 -18.63 2.80
CA VAL A 55 7.41 -19.00 1.38
C VAL A 55 8.50 -18.19 0.68
N PRO A 56 9.07 -18.70 -0.43
CA PRO A 56 9.94 -17.90 -1.26
C PRO A 56 9.19 -16.69 -1.82
N LEU A 57 9.83 -15.51 -1.85
CA LEU A 57 9.23 -14.29 -2.40
C LEU A 57 8.76 -14.50 -3.85
N GLY A 58 9.51 -15.26 -4.65
CA GLY A 58 9.15 -15.58 -6.03
C GLY A 58 7.88 -16.44 -6.19
N SER A 59 7.42 -17.10 -5.11
CA SER A 59 6.19 -17.91 -5.10
C SER A 59 4.96 -17.09 -4.67
N MET A 60 5.13 -15.83 -4.25
CA MET A 60 4.03 -14.97 -3.82
C MET A 60 2.97 -14.72 -4.91
N PRO A 61 3.31 -14.51 -6.20
CA PRO A 61 2.29 -14.36 -7.24
C PRO A 61 1.33 -15.54 -7.31
N ASP A 62 1.83 -16.77 -7.20
CA ASP A 62 1.01 -17.99 -7.21
C ASP A 62 0.12 -18.08 -5.96
N LEU A 63 0.65 -17.73 -4.79
CA LEU A 63 -0.12 -17.69 -3.54
C LEU A 63 -1.25 -16.64 -3.61
N MET A 64 -0.97 -15.47 -4.18
CA MET A 64 -1.95 -14.42 -4.40
C MET A 64 -3.04 -14.85 -5.39
N GLU A 65 -2.66 -15.50 -6.49
CA GLU A 65 -3.62 -16.05 -7.46
C GLU A 65 -4.54 -17.08 -6.79
N GLN A 66 -3.99 -17.99 -5.98
CA GLN A 66 -4.79 -18.96 -5.22
C GLN A 66 -5.77 -18.25 -4.26
N CYS A 67 -5.30 -17.27 -3.48
CA CYS A 67 -6.14 -16.53 -2.55
C CYS A 67 -7.28 -15.79 -3.28
N LEU A 68 -6.98 -15.11 -4.37
CA LEU A 68 -7.97 -14.40 -5.19
C LEU A 68 -8.98 -15.38 -5.82
N GLY A 69 -8.53 -16.56 -6.25
CA GLY A 69 -9.40 -17.61 -6.79
C GLY A 69 -10.37 -18.16 -5.74
N ASP A 70 -9.90 -18.35 -4.51
CA ASP A 70 -10.72 -18.79 -3.38
C ASP A 70 -11.80 -17.76 -3.03
N LEU A 71 -11.43 -16.49 -3.01
CA LEU A 71 -12.37 -15.37 -2.80
C LEU A 71 -13.42 -15.32 -3.90
N GLN A 72 -13.02 -15.47 -5.16
CA GLN A 72 -13.94 -15.46 -6.30
C GLN A 72 -14.93 -16.64 -6.24
N ARG A 73 -14.44 -17.86 -5.95
CA ARG A 73 -15.29 -19.04 -5.79
C ARG A 73 -16.27 -18.87 -4.63
N HIS A 74 -15.83 -18.31 -3.51
CA HIS A 74 -16.72 -18.04 -2.39
C HIS A 74 -17.79 -16.99 -2.74
N ALA A 75 -17.42 -15.89 -3.38
CA ALA A 75 -18.35 -14.87 -3.83
C ALA A 75 -19.37 -15.42 -4.85
N GLN A 76 -18.97 -16.37 -5.71
CA GLN A 76 -19.87 -17.06 -6.64
C GLN A 76 -20.84 -18.01 -5.92
N ALA A 77 -20.37 -18.77 -4.92
CA ALA A 77 -21.23 -19.66 -4.13
C ALA A 77 -22.35 -18.86 -3.42
N LEU A 78 -22.00 -17.71 -2.83
CA LEU A 78 -22.98 -16.82 -2.19
C LEU A 78 -24.03 -16.28 -3.18
N ARG A 79 -23.67 -16.06 -4.44
CA ARG A 79 -24.64 -15.67 -5.49
C ARG A 79 -25.58 -16.80 -5.89
N GLY A 80 -25.15 -18.06 -5.77
CA GLY A 80 -25.93 -19.23 -6.15
C GLY A 80 -26.94 -19.69 -5.10
N GLU A 81 -26.69 -19.38 -3.83
CA GLU A 81 -27.50 -19.85 -2.69
C GLU A 81 -28.66 -18.90 -2.30
N GLU A 82 -28.60 -17.61 -2.65
CA GLU A 82 -29.61 -16.63 -2.22
C GLU A 82 -30.45 -16.04 -3.37
N THR A 83 -31.74 -16.36 -3.41
CA THR A 83 -32.79 -15.66 -4.16
C THR A 83 -33.14 -14.27 -3.59
N GLY A 84 -32.30 -13.68 -2.73
CA GLY A 84 -32.59 -12.45 -2.01
C GLY A 84 -31.41 -11.50 -1.93
N CYS A 85 -31.42 -10.45 -2.74
CA CYS A 85 -30.83 -9.10 -2.59
C CYS A 85 -29.49 -8.86 -1.86
N ARG A 86 -28.66 -9.85 -1.49
CA ARG A 86 -27.31 -9.59 -0.99
C ARG A 86 -26.38 -9.30 -2.16
N ARG A 87 -25.70 -8.15 -2.11
CA ARG A 87 -24.68 -7.84 -3.09
C ARG A 87 -23.54 -8.86 -2.96
N PRO A 88 -22.87 -9.23 -4.05
CA PRO A 88 -21.69 -10.07 -3.97
C PRO A 88 -20.53 -9.32 -3.33
N LEU A 89 -19.63 -10.05 -2.66
CA LEU A 89 -18.33 -9.53 -2.22
C LEU A 89 -17.55 -8.95 -3.42
N GLU A 90 -17.03 -7.75 -3.26
CA GLU A 90 -16.23 -7.01 -4.23
C GLU A 90 -14.91 -6.59 -3.59
N LEU A 91 -13.80 -7.12 -4.11
CA LEU A 91 -12.46 -6.74 -3.69
C LEU A 91 -12.07 -5.42 -4.37
N LYS A 92 -11.82 -4.37 -3.58
CA LYS A 92 -11.48 -3.02 -4.08
C LYS A 92 -9.98 -2.80 -4.22
N GLY A 93 -9.21 -3.24 -3.24
CA GLY A 93 -7.79 -2.95 -3.13
C GLY A 93 -6.99 -4.06 -2.45
N ILE A 94 -5.68 -3.97 -2.61
CA ILE A 94 -4.68 -4.82 -1.97
C ILE A 94 -3.63 -3.89 -1.36
N GLU A 95 -3.41 -4.02 -0.07
CA GLU A 95 -2.35 -3.34 0.66
C GLU A 95 -1.26 -4.34 1.01
N PHE A 96 -0.01 -4.00 0.68
CA PHE A 96 1.17 -4.77 1.05
C PHE A 96 1.91 -4.05 2.18
N ALA A 97 1.82 -4.58 3.39
CA ALA A 97 2.56 -4.09 4.54
C ALA A 97 3.92 -4.80 4.61
N VAL A 98 5.00 -4.07 4.35
CA VAL A 98 6.32 -4.69 4.08
C VAL A 98 7.47 -3.98 4.80
N SER A 99 8.58 -4.69 4.98
CA SER A 99 9.86 -4.12 5.42
C SER A 99 10.44 -3.14 4.40
N GLU A 100 11.37 -2.26 4.82
CA GLU A 100 11.94 -1.26 3.90
C GLU A 100 12.62 -1.92 2.68
N THR A 101 13.20 -3.10 2.86
CA THR A 101 13.88 -3.87 1.80
C THR A 101 12.96 -4.33 0.68
N LEU A 102 11.66 -4.47 0.95
CA LEU A 102 10.67 -4.96 0.01
C LEU A 102 9.86 -3.85 -0.67
N LEU A 103 10.07 -2.57 -0.31
CA LEU A 103 9.34 -1.44 -0.88
C LEU A 103 9.52 -1.27 -2.40
N GLU A 104 10.62 -1.76 -2.97
CA GLU A 104 10.86 -1.74 -4.42
C GLU A 104 10.28 -2.95 -5.16
N THR A 105 9.68 -3.92 -4.45
CA THR A 105 9.06 -5.09 -5.09
C THR A 105 7.91 -4.65 -6.00
N ASP A 106 7.75 -5.34 -7.12
CA ASP A 106 6.77 -5.06 -8.17
C ASP A 106 5.43 -5.77 -7.93
N PHE A 107 4.91 -5.67 -6.70
CA PHE A 107 3.62 -6.25 -6.29
C PHE A 107 2.48 -5.93 -7.27
N ASP A 108 2.47 -4.71 -7.79
CA ASP A 108 1.48 -4.24 -8.74
C ASP A 108 1.58 -4.89 -10.13
N GLN A 109 2.74 -5.45 -10.48
CA GLN A 109 3.01 -6.11 -11.76
C GLN A 109 2.80 -7.62 -11.73
N TRP A 110 2.52 -8.21 -10.56
CA TRP A 110 2.25 -9.64 -10.46
C TRP A 110 1.08 -10.05 -11.35
N LEU A 111 1.32 -11.06 -12.18
CA LEU A 111 0.35 -11.53 -13.16
C LEU A 111 -0.62 -12.52 -12.51
N CYS A 112 -1.89 -12.39 -12.85
CA CYS A 112 -2.97 -13.25 -12.39
C CYS A 112 -3.75 -13.78 -13.60
N LYS A 113 -4.06 -15.07 -13.62
CA LYS A 113 -4.74 -15.77 -14.72
C LYS A 113 -6.19 -16.13 -14.42
N LEU A 114 -6.75 -15.61 -13.32
CA LEU A 114 -8.08 -16.01 -12.87
C LEU A 114 -9.18 -15.61 -13.86
N GLY A 115 -9.88 -16.62 -14.37
CA GLY A 115 -11.15 -16.47 -15.09
C GLY A 115 -11.05 -15.83 -16.47
N VAL A 116 -9.86 -15.78 -17.07
CA VAL A 116 -9.61 -15.16 -18.38
C VAL A 116 -8.54 -15.91 -19.17
N ASP A 117 -8.49 -15.67 -20.48
CA ASP A 117 -7.52 -16.28 -21.39
C ASP A 117 -6.13 -15.61 -21.35
N GLU A 118 -6.07 -14.33 -20.95
CA GLU A 118 -4.83 -13.55 -20.91
C GLU A 118 -4.51 -13.10 -19.46
N PRO A 119 -3.27 -13.30 -18.97
CA PRO A 119 -2.89 -12.83 -17.64
C PRO A 119 -3.00 -11.31 -17.51
N TRP A 120 -3.42 -10.83 -16.34
CA TRP A 120 -3.49 -9.40 -16.04
C TRP A 120 -2.69 -9.05 -14.79
N LYS A 121 -2.18 -7.82 -14.75
CA LYS A 121 -1.40 -7.29 -13.61
C LYS A 121 -2.30 -6.90 -12.45
N LEU A 122 -1.92 -7.23 -11.21
CA LEU A 122 -2.69 -6.86 -10.01
C LEU A 122 -3.06 -5.37 -9.96
N GLY A 123 -2.09 -4.49 -10.21
CA GLY A 123 -2.23 -3.03 -10.14
C GLY A 123 -3.08 -2.42 -11.25
N ALA A 124 -3.33 -3.14 -12.35
CA ALA A 124 -4.28 -2.71 -13.39
C ALA A 124 -5.74 -3.01 -12.96
N ARG A 125 -5.93 -4.04 -12.13
CA ARG A 125 -7.24 -4.53 -11.70
C ARG A 125 -7.68 -3.98 -10.35
N PHE A 126 -6.78 -3.81 -9.39
CA PHE A 126 -7.07 -3.36 -8.02
C PHE A 126 -6.28 -2.11 -7.66
N HIS A 127 -6.72 -1.41 -6.62
CA HIS A 127 -5.86 -0.40 -5.96
C HIS A 127 -4.76 -1.13 -5.21
N VAL A 128 -3.53 -1.13 -5.73
CA VAL A 128 -2.37 -1.74 -5.09
C VAL A 128 -1.51 -0.66 -4.46
N VAL A 129 -1.38 -0.71 -3.14
CA VAL A 129 -0.57 0.20 -2.31
C VAL A 129 0.38 -0.57 -1.42
N VAL A 130 1.45 0.09 -0.98
CA VAL A 130 2.36 -0.46 0.05
C VAL A 130 2.25 0.35 1.33
N SER A 131 2.52 -0.26 2.47
CA SER A 131 2.75 0.41 3.75
C SER A 131 4.05 -0.12 4.35
N CYS A 132 4.67 0.66 5.24
CA CYS A 132 5.92 0.27 5.90
C CYS A 132 5.78 0.35 7.42
N PRO A 133 5.23 -0.70 8.06
CA PRO A 133 5.05 -0.74 9.50
C PRO A 133 6.35 -0.52 10.31
N GLU A 134 7.48 -1.01 9.79
CA GLU A 134 8.79 -0.82 10.40
C GLU A 134 9.13 0.67 10.53
N ALA A 135 8.92 1.45 9.47
CA ALA A 135 9.12 2.88 9.50
C ALA A 135 8.22 3.54 10.55
N ARG A 136 6.96 3.12 10.64
CA ARG A 136 5.99 3.61 11.63
C ARG A 136 6.44 3.37 13.08
N ASN A 137 7.03 2.20 13.37
CA ASN A 137 7.54 1.92 14.71
C ASN A 137 8.79 2.76 15.06
N ASN A 138 9.55 3.17 14.04
CA ASN A 138 10.79 3.92 14.21
C ASN A 138 10.58 5.45 14.30
N ILE A 139 9.36 5.95 14.09
CA ILE A 139 9.02 7.39 14.17
C ILE A 139 8.47 7.84 15.53
N ALA A 140 8.95 7.29 16.64
CA ALA A 140 8.43 7.64 17.98
C ALA A 140 8.32 9.16 18.24
N HIS A 141 9.22 9.97 17.67
CA HIS A 141 9.21 11.44 17.79
C HIS A 141 8.25 12.16 16.84
N PHE A 142 7.80 11.50 15.77
CA PHE A 142 6.96 12.08 14.71
C PHE A 142 5.61 11.36 14.55
N HIS A 143 5.26 10.47 15.47
CA HIS A 143 3.99 9.74 15.44
C HIS A 143 2.78 10.69 15.43
N ASP A 144 2.76 11.71 16.30
CA ASP A 144 1.68 12.71 16.36
C ASP A 144 1.58 13.48 15.05
N LEU A 145 2.73 13.77 14.43
CA LEU A 145 2.79 14.48 13.17
C LEU A 145 2.26 13.64 12.00
N TRP A 146 2.58 12.35 11.98
CA TRP A 146 2.02 11.40 11.02
C TRP A 146 0.49 11.29 11.15
N TRP A 147 -0.01 11.09 12.37
CA TRP A 147 -1.45 11.02 12.64
C TRP A 147 -2.15 12.30 12.19
N ALA A 148 -1.60 13.47 12.54
CA ALA A 148 -2.25 14.74 12.27
C ALA A 148 -2.19 15.12 10.77
N ARG A 149 -1.16 14.70 10.02
CA ARG A 149 -1.16 14.78 8.54
C ARG A 149 -2.25 13.90 7.92
N TRP A 150 -2.45 12.71 8.47
CA TRP A 150 -3.48 11.80 8.00
C TRP A 150 -4.88 12.35 8.26
N GLU A 151 -5.14 12.86 9.46
CA GLU A 151 -6.40 13.51 9.80
C GLU A 151 -6.67 14.70 8.88
N TRP A 152 -5.68 15.58 8.67
CA TRP A 152 -5.80 16.70 7.75
C TRP A 152 -6.10 16.27 6.32
N LEU A 153 -5.42 15.23 5.81
CA LEU A 153 -5.65 14.70 4.47
C LEU A 153 -7.08 14.16 4.29
N ASN A 154 -7.65 13.60 5.35
CA ASN A 154 -8.97 12.96 5.33
C ASN A 154 -10.11 13.89 5.76
N ASP A 155 -9.81 15.05 6.31
CA ASP A 155 -10.80 16.07 6.66
C ASP A 155 -11.45 16.62 5.37
N PRO A 156 -12.79 16.48 5.18
CA PRO A 156 -13.49 17.05 4.04
C PRO A 156 -13.58 18.58 4.09
N ASP A 157 -13.43 19.18 5.28
CA ASP A 157 -13.53 20.61 5.53
C ASP A 157 -12.15 21.31 5.52
N ALA A 158 -11.06 20.54 5.41
CA ALA A 158 -9.70 21.05 5.23
C ALA A 158 -9.52 21.66 3.82
N GLN A 159 -10.11 22.82 3.61
CA GLN A 159 -9.97 23.65 2.40
C GLN A 159 -8.93 24.74 2.65
N ASP A 160 -7.67 24.34 2.84
CA ASP A 160 -6.56 25.29 2.90
C ASP A 160 -5.96 25.48 1.49
N ASP A 161 -5.57 26.71 1.14
CA ASP A 161 -4.75 27.04 -0.06
C ASP A 161 -3.33 26.42 -0.02
N LYS A 162 -3.07 25.51 0.93
CA LYS A 162 -1.75 24.91 1.14
C LYS A 162 -1.61 23.67 0.27
N PRO A 163 -0.44 23.47 -0.36
CA PRO A 163 -0.19 22.27 -1.14
C PRO A 163 -0.15 21.04 -0.24
N ALA A 164 -0.98 20.03 -0.54
CA ALA A 164 -0.98 18.74 0.14
C ALA A 164 0.25 17.90 -0.18
N THR A 165 0.90 18.19 -1.31
CA THR A 165 2.05 17.43 -1.81
C THR A 165 3.28 18.30 -1.89
N HIS A 166 4.42 17.74 -1.51
CA HIS A 166 5.72 18.31 -1.78
C HIS A 166 6.46 17.52 -2.86
N TRP A 167 6.93 18.23 -3.88
CA TRP A 167 7.62 17.67 -5.04
C TRP A 167 9.12 17.67 -4.85
N LEU A 168 9.74 16.51 -5.03
CA LEU A 168 11.19 16.34 -5.00
C LEU A 168 11.70 15.84 -6.35
N ASP A 169 12.15 16.76 -7.19
CA ASP A 169 12.97 16.43 -8.37
C ASP A 169 14.46 16.31 -8.00
N ALA A 170 15.30 16.06 -9.01
CA ALA A 170 16.75 15.94 -8.83
C ALA A 170 17.40 17.20 -8.20
N GLU A 171 16.90 18.41 -8.47
CA GLU A 171 17.43 19.64 -7.86
C GLU A 171 17.01 19.73 -6.39
N GLN A 172 15.73 19.46 -6.08
CA GLN A 172 15.22 19.49 -4.71
C GLN A 172 15.87 18.42 -3.82
N LEU A 173 16.23 17.25 -4.39
CA LEU A 173 17.01 16.24 -3.67
C LEU A 173 18.35 16.78 -3.15
N GLY A 174 19.01 17.66 -3.90
CA GLY A 174 20.24 18.33 -3.45
C GLY A 174 20.05 19.20 -2.21
N ARG A 175 18.81 19.54 -1.86
CA ARG A 175 18.42 20.35 -0.69
C ARG A 175 17.62 19.56 0.34
N LEU A 176 17.69 18.22 0.31
CA LEU A 176 16.87 17.36 1.16
C LEU A 176 16.93 17.72 2.66
N SER A 177 18.08 18.17 3.18
CA SER A 177 18.18 18.64 4.57
C SER A 177 17.26 19.84 4.86
N THR A 178 17.21 20.83 3.97
CA THR A 178 16.31 21.99 4.12
C THR A 178 14.85 21.58 4.02
N HIS A 179 14.51 20.63 3.14
CA HIS A 179 13.15 20.10 3.04
C HIS A 179 12.74 19.37 4.32
N ARG A 180 13.65 18.59 4.93
CA ARG A 180 13.43 17.94 6.22
C ARG A 180 13.12 18.95 7.34
N ASP A 181 13.94 19.99 7.46
CA ASP A 181 13.72 21.05 8.48
C ASP A 181 12.35 21.71 8.31
N ASN A 182 11.88 21.89 7.07
CA ASN A 182 10.55 22.43 6.79
C ASN A 182 9.43 21.42 7.09
N TRP A 183 9.65 20.14 6.77
CA TRP A 183 8.72 19.06 7.08
C TRP A 183 8.65 18.72 8.57
N GLU A 184 9.55 19.21 9.41
CA GLU A 184 9.44 19.11 10.88
C GLU A 184 8.60 20.25 11.48
N GLN A 185 8.36 21.32 10.72
CA GLN A 185 7.61 22.50 11.19
C GLN A 185 6.12 22.47 10.83
N TRP A 186 5.26 22.59 11.85
CA TRP A 186 3.78 22.50 11.74
C TRP A 186 3.14 23.30 10.60
N ALA A 187 3.69 24.48 10.30
CA ALA A 187 3.11 25.41 9.33
C ALA A 187 3.18 24.96 7.86
N HIS A 188 4.05 24.00 7.52
CA HIS A 188 4.40 23.68 6.13
C HIS A 188 4.23 22.21 5.76
N HIS A 189 3.55 21.40 6.57
CA HIS A 189 3.53 19.96 6.39
C HIS A 189 2.68 19.50 5.21
N PRO A 190 3.29 18.97 4.14
CA PRO A 190 2.52 18.19 3.19
C PRO A 190 2.05 16.88 3.87
N ALA A 191 0.96 16.32 3.37
CA ALA A 191 0.57 14.94 3.69
C ALA A 191 1.16 13.93 2.68
N CYS A 192 1.65 14.43 1.54
CA CYS A 192 2.22 13.63 0.47
C CYS A 192 3.62 14.12 0.04
N VAL A 193 4.54 13.21 -0.21
CA VAL A 193 5.81 13.52 -0.90
C VAL A 193 5.85 12.77 -2.23
N ALA A 194 5.98 13.52 -3.34
CA ALA A 194 6.12 12.97 -4.67
C ALA A 194 7.59 13.09 -5.13
N ILE A 195 8.24 11.95 -5.38
CA ILE A 195 9.67 11.86 -5.69
C ILE A 195 9.86 11.55 -7.17
N ALA A 196 10.38 12.53 -7.89
CA ALA A 196 10.65 12.52 -9.33
C ALA A 196 12.16 12.47 -9.58
N ALA A 197 12.83 11.43 -9.10
CA ALA A 197 14.28 11.27 -9.20
C ALA A 197 14.69 9.83 -9.51
N GLU A 198 15.84 9.64 -10.14
CA GLU A 198 16.39 8.32 -10.49
C GLU A 198 16.69 7.46 -9.25
N GLU A 199 17.14 8.10 -8.17
CA GLU A 199 17.45 7.46 -6.89
C GLU A 199 16.51 7.97 -5.79
N PRO A 200 15.29 7.41 -5.64
CA PRO A 200 14.31 7.91 -4.68
C PRO A 200 14.64 7.53 -3.22
N GLY A 201 15.53 6.58 -2.99
CA GLY A 201 15.80 5.97 -1.69
C GLY A 201 16.07 6.97 -0.54
N PRO A 202 17.01 7.92 -0.67
CA PRO A 202 17.28 8.89 0.38
C PRO A 202 16.08 9.78 0.75
N ALA A 203 15.35 10.28 -0.24
CA ALA A 203 14.16 11.10 0.00
C ALA A 203 13.00 10.29 0.56
N ARG A 204 12.79 9.06 0.07
CA ARG A 204 11.77 8.15 0.61
C ARG A 204 12.02 7.87 2.08
N ARG A 205 13.26 7.51 2.46
CA ARG A 205 13.62 7.30 3.87
C ARG A 205 13.41 8.55 4.72
N ALA A 206 13.77 9.73 4.21
CA ALA A 206 13.54 10.99 4.92
C ALA A 206 12.04 11.27 5.13
N ALA A 207 11.22 11.05 4.11
CA ALA A 207 9.77 11.21 4.19
C ALA A 207 9.16 10.24 5.22
N LEU A 208 9.54 8.97 5.17
CA LEU A 208 9.11 7.95 6.12
C LEU A 208 9.52 8.29 7.56
N HIS A 209 10.79 8.64 7.77
CA HIS A 209 11.32 8.99 9.08
C HIS A 209 10.62 10.20 9.71
N LEU A 210 10.13 11.12 8.87
CA LEU A 210 9.41 12.31 9.33
C LEU A 210 7.91 12.09 9.45
N GLY A 211 7.41 10.87 9.23
CA GLY A 211 6.00 10.53 9.40
C GLY A 211 5.13 10.98 8.24
N MET A 212 5.61 10.92 6.99
CA MET A 212 4.78 11.18 5.82
C MET A 212 3.88 9.98 5.54
N PRO A 213 2.54 10.13 5.62
CA PRO A 213 1.64 8.99 5.42
C PRO A 213 1.51 8.57 3.96
N VAL A 214 1.77 9.49 3.02
CA VAL A 214 1.69 9.21 1.59
C VAL A 214 3.01 9.54 0.93
N VAL A 215 3.58 8.58 0.21
CA VAL A 215 4.79 8.80 -0.60
C VAL A 215 4.58 8.17 -1.97
N VAL A 216 4.87 8.92 -3.03
CA VAL A 216 4.79 8.42 -4.41
C VAL A 216 6.15 8.56 -5.05
N TRP A 217 6.64 7.49 -5.66
CA TRP A 217 7.91 7.52 -6.39
C TRP A 217 7.86 6.57 -7.58
N ARG A 218 8.83 6.71 -8.49
CA ARG A 218 9.07 5.77 -9.57
C ARG A 218 10.10 4.73 -9.12
N ARG A 219 9.82 3.45 -9.35
CA ARG A 219 10.76 2.35 -9.10
C ARG A 219 12.03 2.53 -9.94
N THR A 220 13.19 2.24 -9.37
CA THR A 220 14.47 2.34 -10.09
C THR A 220 14.45 1.49 -11.38
N GLY A 221 15.01 2.01 -12.47
CA GLY A 221 15.14 1.28 -13.74
C GLY A 221 13.92 1.32 -14.68
N HIS A 222 12.83 2.01 -14.32
CA HIS A 222 11.73 2.30 -15.25
C HIS A 222 12.07 3.53 -16.11
N SER A 223 11.86 3.43 -17.43
CA SER A 223 12.27 4.41 -18.47
C SER A 223 11.71 5.82 -18.25
N GLU A 224 12.45 6.84 -18.69
CA GLU A 224 12.08 8.27 -18.69
C GLU A 224 10.87 8.63 -19.57
N ALA A 225 10.23 7.66 -20.23
CA ALA A 225 9.41 7.85 -21.44
C ALA A 225 8.21 8.80 -21.29
N ARG A 226 7.77 9.16 -20.09
CA ARG A 226 7.01 10.39 -19.84
C ARG A 226 7.30 10.90 -18.43
N ALA A 227 7.28 12.23 -18.28
CA ALA A 227 7.29 12.90 -16.99
C ALA A 227 6.15 12.34 -16.10
N LEU A 228 6.05 12.75 -14.85
CA LEU A 228 4.98 12.40 -13.93
C LEU A 228 3.73 13.28 -14.16
N PRO A 229 3.26 13.63 -15.38
CA PRO A 229 2.62 14.93 -15.60
C PRO A 229 1.19 14.95 -15.02
N GLU A 230 0.55 13.79 -14.87
CA GLU A 230 -0.74 13.60 -14.20
C GLU A 230 -0.59 13.54 -12.68
N LEU A 231 0.60 13.20 -12.17
CA LEU A 231 0.90 13.39 -10.76
C LEU A 231 1.31 14.84 -10.49
N LEU A 232 1.89 15.60 -11.43
CA LEU A 232 2.24 17.02 -11.24
C LEU A 232 1.05 17.91 -10.84
N THR A 233 -0.19 17.42 -10.94
CA THR A 233 -1.40 18.11 -10.49
C THR A 233 -1.82 17.76 -9.05
N LEU A 234 -1.03 16.97 -8.30
CA LEU A 234 -1.28 16.66 -6.88
C LEU A 234 -1.04 17.88 -6.00
N GLU A 235 -1.87 18.90 -6.09
CA GLU A 235 -1.73 20.11 -5.29
C GLU A 235 -2.65 20.07 -4.07
N SER A 236 -3.84 19.47 -4.19
CA SER A 236 -4.86 19.45 -3.14
C SER A 236 -4.94 18.11 -2.40
N ALA A 237 -5.50 18.14 -1.19
CA ALA A 237 -5.81 16.94 -0.42
C ALA A 237 -6.78 16.00 -1.15
N GLU A 238 -7.71 16.56 -1.94
CA GLU A 238 -8.59 15.77 -2.81
C GLU A 238 -7.81 14.98 -3.85
N HIS A 239 -6.85 15.60 -4.53
CA HIS A 239 -6.02 14.89 -5.52
C HIS A 239 -5.19 13.79 -4.87
N VAL A 240 -4.63 14.04 -3.68
CA VAL A 240 -3.89 13.01 -2.91
C VAL A 240 -4.82 11.84 -2.54
N ARG A 241 -6.06 12.09 -2.09
CA ARG A 241 -7.05 11.03 -1.80
C ARG A 241 -7.42 10.19 -3.02
N GLN A 242 -7.32 10.74 -4.23
CA GLN A 242 -7.60 10.05 -5.49
C GLN A 242 -6.40 9.26 -6.03
N LEU A 243 -5.23 9.29 -5.38
CA LEU A 243 -4.02 8.62 -5.84
C LEU A 243 -4.17 7.12 -6.11
N PRO A 244 -4.78 6.29 -5.23
CA PRO A 244 -4.94 4.87 -5.50
C PRO A 244 -5.68 4.59 -6.81
N GLN A 245 -6.73 5.37 -7.10
CA GLN A 245 -7.51 5.24 -8.33
C GLN A 245 -6.77 5.79 -9.55
N SER A 246 -6.07 6.91 -9.41
CA SER A 246 -5.30 7.54 -10.49
C SER A 246 -4.15 6.62 -10.94
N ILE A 247 -3.37 6.10 -9.98
CA ILE A 247 -2.27 5.17 -10.26
C ILE A 247 -2.76 3.85 -10.86
N ARG A 248 -3.88 3.29 -10.36
CA ARG A 248 -4.51 2.13 -10.99
C ARG A 248 -4.90 2.39 -12.45
N THR A 249 -5.38 3.60 -12.76
CA THR A 249 -5.75 3.97 -14.13
C THR A 249 -4.52 4.04 -15.03
N LEU A 250 -3.42 4.62 -14.54
CA LEU A 250 -2.12 4.65 -15.23
C LEU A 250 -1.59 3.24 -15.52
N ARG A 251 -1.65 2.32 -14.54
CA ARG A 251 -1.18 0.93 -14.67
C ARG A 251 -1.95 0.08 -15.69
N ARG A 252 -3.09 0.56 -16.20
CA ARG A 252 -3.83 -0.10 -17.30
C ARG A 252 -3.26 0.24 -18.68
N SER A 253 -2.43 1.28 -18.78
CA SER A 253 -1.70 1.61 -19.99
C SER A 253 -0.58 0.59 -20.22
N ASP A 254 -0.28 0.31 -21.49
CA ASP A 254 0.91 -0.46 -21.88
C ASP A 254 2.21 0.25 -21.49
N ASP A 255 2.16 1.58 -21.36
CA ASP A 255 3.24 2.46 -20.92
C ASP A 255 3.12 2.75 -19.42
N ASP A 256 3.27 1.70 -18.59
CA ASP A 256 3.20 1.80 -17.14
C ASP A 256 4.39 2.62 -16.60
N PRO A 257 4.14 3.76 -15.92
CA PRO A 257 5.21 4.62 -15.42
C PRO A 257 6.02 4.03 -14.25
N GLY A 258 5.69 2.84 -13.76
CA GLY A 258 6.44 2.15 -12.70
C GLY A 258 6.29 2.82 -11.33
N LEU A 259 5.10 3.37 -11.05
CA LEU A 259 4.84 4.14 -9.83
C LEU A 259 4.56 3.21 -8.65
N VAL A 260 5.15 3.55 -7.51
CA VAL A 260 4.85 2.97 -6.21
C VAL A 260 4.11 4.00 -5.38
N LEU A 261 3.02 3.56 -4.74
CA LEU A 261 2.23 4.36 -3.82
C LEU A 261 2.36 3.76 -2.43
N LEU A 262 3.09 4.45 -1.57
CA LEU A 262 3.01 4.21 -0.14
C LEU A 262 1.81 4.95 0.42
N TRP A 263 0.97 4.21 1.14
CA TRP A 263 -0.30 4.67 1.71
C TRP A 263 -0.41 4.10 3.12
N ASP A 264 0.12 4.83 4.09
CA ASP A 264 0.24 4.38 5.46
C ASP A 264 -0.91 4.92 6.32
N ASP A 265 -2.06 4.25 6.25
CA ASP A 265 -3.25 4.58 7.05
C ASP A 265 -3.03 4.19 8.52
N PRO A 266 -3.11 5.14 9.47
CA PRO A 266 -2.95 4.85 10.88
C PRO A 266 -4.11 4.06 11.50
N ASN A 267 -5.28 4.04 10.87
CA ASN A 267 -6.43 3.26 11.32
C ASN A 267 -6.32 1.78 10.94
N HIS A 268 -5.36 1.40 10.10
CA HIS A 268 -5.08 0.00 9.85
C HIS A 268 -4.25 -0.55 11.01
N PRO A 269 -4.87 -1.40 11.87
CA PRO A 269 -4.15 -1.97 12.99
C PRO A 269 -3.01 -2.84 12.46
N LEU A 270 -1.81 -2.60 12.94
CA LEU A 270 -0.72 -3.57 12.90
C LEU A 270 -1.10 -4.73 13.82
N LYS A 271 -2.01 -5.60 13.37
CA LYS A 271 -2.40 -6.78 14.16
C LYS A 271 -1.21 -7.71 14.22
N ASN A 272 -0.48 -7.62 15.34
CA ASN A 272 0.70 -8.42 15.65
C ASN A 272 1.74 -8.34 14.53
N LEU A 273 2.65 -7.37 14.57
CA LEU A 273 3.98 -7.56 14.00
C LEU A 273 4.67 -8.63 14.86
N PRO A 274 4.71 -9.91 14.47
CA PRO A 274 5.21 -10.96 15.35
C PRO A 274 6.74 -11.02 15.33
N TYR A 275 7.40 -10.18 14.53
CA TYR A 275 8.79 -10.37 14.12
C TYR A 275 9.66 -9.13 14.34
N SER A 276 9.40 -8.35 15.39
CA SER A 276 10.48 -7.55 15.99
C SER A 276 11.50 -8.51 16.62
N ASP A 277 12.79 -8.23 16.48
CA ASP A 277 13.96 -9.05 16.89
C ASP A 277 13.87 -9.84 18.20
N ALA A 278 12.98 -9.48 19.13
CA ALA A 278 12.69 -10.21 20.36
C ALA A 278 12.12 -11.63 20.16
N SER A 279 11.61 -11.97 18.97
CA SER A 279 11.02 -13.29 18.68
C SER A 279 12.01 -14.32 18.13
N PHE A 280 13.27 -13.94 17.90
CA PHE A 280 14.31 -14.78 17.30
C PHE A 280 15.44 -15.17 18.27
N VAL A 281 15.19 -15.15 19.59
CA VAL A 281 16.12 -15.63 20.62
C VAL A 281 15.78 -17.05 21.08
#